data_AF-A0AA89NNK1-F1
#
_entry.id   AF-A0AA89NNK1-F1
#
_cell.length_a   1.000
_cell.length_b   1.000
_cell.length_c   1.000
_cell.angle_alpha   90.00
_cell.angle_beta   90.00
_cell.angle_gamma   90.00
#
_symmetry.space_group_name_H-M   'P 1'
#
loop_
_entity.id
_entity.type
_entity.pdbx_description
1 polymer ?
#
loop_
_entity_poly.entity_id
_entity_poly.type
_entity_poly.pdbx_seq_one_letter_code
_entity_poly.pdbx_strand_id
1 'polypeptide(L)'
;MTGTMYEAAKTVVLTFLVLVSIVLTFVLWTYHPKYDVLQNDEYVQNVSVSNTQVDPAMIVQPSQLLFHKNNAHYGIVQEEEANQILKEIKKWSIDDFENISDTIPKGKFLSFLHEKERLELVYPDSIPIDVYRSIFQIEDKGIKHISFDRIIIPLANKDELSIYFISTEKRRVYKAIATDVSLSEINKLAMELDEYPRYFPYVINETKQIFLPEKEVTMNRLQYYTDELDSDKFKEALFSDPSFVKKDLITFGEEYTDGSRLMDVDFLQRMLLYVNPAARTLNGSENQKNDHLIQKSIDFVNEHGGWTDMYRFARWNEDERTVVFRLIVNNHPVFNEYGMSEIVQIWGSSDLVKYQRPLFRLEVADRVNVPRTLLSGHEVIKKIEMMEGFKKELVKDIVVGYELIKDPEREKVIILEPSWFCLYGQTWKKIPLDDQEKEQDSKKRGGNVSGLE
;
A
#
# COMPACT_ATOMS: atom_id res chain seq x y z
N MET A 1 -43.50 -86.80 5.76
CA MET A 1 -43.98 -85.40 5.88
C MET A 1 -42.82 -84.46 6.22
N THR A 2 -41.85 -84.29 5.31
CA THR A 2 -40.64 -83.47 5.56
C THR A 2 -40.27 -82.55 4.38
N GLY A 3 -40.91 -82.66 3.20
CA GLY A 3 -40.61 -81.82 2.04
C GLY A 3 -41.39 -80.49 1.98
N THR A 4 -42.64 -80.46 2.45
CA THR A 4 -43.52 -79.28 2.34
C THR A 4 -43.19 -78.16 3.34
N MET A 5 -42.68 -78.49 4.53
CA MET A 5 -42.20 -77.47 5.49
C MET A 5 -40.87 -76.84 5.06
N TYR A 6 -40.04 -77.57 4.31
CA TYR A 6 -38.75 -77.09 3.83
C TYR A 6 -38.90 -76.05 2.70
N GLU A 7 -39.81 -76.30 1.75
CA GLU A 7 -40.10 -75.35 0.68
C GLU A 7 -40.85 -74.10 1.20
N ALA A 8 -41.72 -74.25 2.20
CA ALA A 8 -42.34 -73.10 2.88
C ALA A 8 -41.29 -72.25 3.62
N ALA A 9 -40.35 -72.88 4.33
CA ALA A 9 -39.26 -72.18 5.02
C ALA A 9 -38.36 -71.43 4.04
N LYS A 10 -37.98 -72.03 2.91
CA LYS A 10 -37.24 -71.35 1.84
C LYS A 10 -37.98 -70.15 1.30
N THR A 11 -39.28 -70.28 1.05
CA THR A 11 -40.10 -69.19 0.50
C THR A 11 -40.21 -68.03 1.50
N VAL A 12 -40.37 -68.32 2.79
CA VAL A 12 -40.40 -67.31 3.85
C VAL A 12 -39.05 -66.61 4.00
N VAL A 13 -37.94 -67.36 4.00
CA VAL A 13 -36.58 -66.80 4.09
C VAL A 13 -36.27 -65.95 2.86
N LEU A 14 -36.64 -66.40 1.67
CA LEU A 14 -36.45 -65.65 0.43
C LEU A 14 -37.27 -64.34 0.43
N THR A 15 -38.53 -64.41 0.84
CA THR A 15 -39.40 -63.22 0.92
C THR A 15 -38.87 -62.22 1.93
N PHE A 16 -38.36 -62.70 3.07
CA PHE A 16 -37.71 -61.86 4.08
C PHE A 16 -36.46 -61.18 3.53
N LEU A 17 -35.59 -61.93 2.82
CA LEU A 17 -34.39 -61.37 2.18
C LEU A 17 -34.73 -60.31 1.14
N VAL A 18 -35.78 -60.52 0.35
CA VAL A 18 -36.25 -59.53 -0.63
C VAL A 18 -36.74 -58.26 0.06
N LEU A 19 -37.53 -58.37 1.13
CA LEU A 19 -37.98 -57.21 1.91
C LEU A 19 -36.81 -56.45 2.55
N VAL A 20 -35.84 -57.15 3.12
CA VAL A 20 -34.62 -56.55 3.68
C VAL A 20 -33.82 -55.83 2.59
N SER A 21 -33.70 -56.41 1.40
CA SER A 21 -33.02 -55.77 0.26
C SER A 21 -33.73 -54.50 -0.20
N ILE A 22 -35.07 -54.50 -0.26
CA ILE A 22 -35.86 -53.32 -0.61
C ILE A 22 -35.68 -52.22 0.45
N VAL A 23 -35.70 -52.56 1.74
CA VAL A 23 -35.48 -51.59 2.82
C VAL A 23 -34.07 -51.03 2.78
N LEU A 24 -33.04 -51.87 2.62
CA LEU A 24 -31.64 -51.41 2.47
C LEU A 24 -31.47 -50.49 1.25
N THR A 25 -32.12 -50.83 0.14
CA THR A 25 -32.08 -50.01 -1.08
C THR A 25 -32.77 -48.68 -0.84
N PHE A 26 -33.93 -48.66 -0.18
CA PHE A 26 -34.64 -47.44 0.18
C PHE A 26 -33.81 -46.58 1.13
N VAL A 27 -33.16 -47.19 2.13
CA VAL A 27 -32.25 -46.50 3.07
C VAL A 27 -31.08 -45.89 2.31
N LEU A 28 -30.42 -46.60 1.41
CA LEU A 28 -29.31 -46.05 0.61
C LEU A 28 -29.77 -44.93 -0.33
N TRP A 29 -30.98 -45.01 -0.87
CA TRP A 29 -31.51 -44.00 -1.78
C TRP A 29 -32.00 -42.73 -1.06
N THR A 30 -32.45 -42.86 0.19
CA THR A 30 -32.82 -41.73 1.06
C THR A 30 -31.68 -41.27 1.98
N TYR A 31 -30.54 -41.95 1.95
CA TYR A 31 -29.32 -41.53 2.62
C TYR A 31 -28.68 -40.39 1.84
N HIS A 32 -29.03 -39.16 2.23
CA HIS A 32 -28.16 -38.01 1.98
C HIS A 32 -27.08 -38.02 3.05
N PRO A 33 -25.84 -38.46 2.75
CA PRO A 33 -24.74 -38.13 3.65
C PRO A 33 -24.76 -36.61 3.76
N LYS A 34 -24.91 -36.11 4.99
CA LYS A 34 -24.28 -34.83 5.29
C LYS A 34 -22.81 -35.12 5.05
N TYR A 35 -22.31 -34.77 3.86
CA TYR A 35 -20.98 -34.24 3.81
C TYR A 35 -21.06 -33.09 4.80
N ASP A 36 -20.63 -33.33 6.04
CA ASP A 36 -19.82 -32.33 6.68
C ASP A 36 -18.80 -32.04 5.58
N VAL A 37 -19.02 -30.90 4.90
CA VAL A 37 -17.93 -30.24 4.20
C VAL A 37 -16.82 -30.39 5.21
N LEU A 38 -15.79 -31.17 4.88
CA LEU A 38 -14.55 -31.06 5.62
C LEU A 38 -14.37 -29.56 5.62
N GLN A 39 -14.64 -28.94 6.77
CA GLN A 39 -14.04 -27.66 7.04
C GLN A 39 -12.61 -28.04 6.76
N ASN A 40 -12.09 -27.51 5.64
CA ASN A 40 -10.76 -26.98 5.70
C ASN A 40 -10.86 -26.04 6.91
N ASP A 41 -10.72 -26.61 8.10
CA ASP A 41 -9.83 -26.09 9.09
C ASP A 41 -8.53 -25.97 8.30
N GLU A 42 -8.44 -24.89 7.52
CA GLU A 42 -7.17 -24.27 7.26
C GLU A 42 -6.54 -24.30 8.64
N TYR A 43 -5.52 -25.13 8.75
CA TYR A 43 -4.56 -25.00 9.82
C TYR A 43 -3.90 -23.65 9.54
N VAL A 44 -4.63 -22.55 9.76
CA VAL A 44 -4.07 -21.23 9.96
C VAL A 44 -3.39 -21.37 11.30
N GLN A 45 -2.22 -21.99 11.27
CA GLN A 45 -1.22 -21.71 12.26
C GLN A 45 -1.08 -20.19 12.19
N ASN A 46 -1.70 -19.50 13.14
CA ASN A 46 -1.55 -18.06 13.34
C ASN A 46 -0.10 -17.82 13.81
N VAL A 47 0.88 -18.15 12.97
CA VAL A 47 2.28 -17.83 13.16
C VAL A 47 2.40 -16.38 12.71
N SER A 48 2.14 -15.51 13.67
CA SER A 48 2.23 -14.09 13.48
C SER A 48 3.70 -13.68 13.38
N VAL A 49 4.08 -13.05 12.26
CA VAL A 49 5.38 -12.37 12.13
C VAL A 49 5.46 -11.21 13.13
N SER A 50 4.34 -10.53 13.37
CA SER A 50 4.12 -9.50 14.40
C SER A 50 2.65 -9.50 14.87
N ASN A 51 2.39 -9.43 16.17
CA ASN A 51 1.05 -9.57 16.79
C ASN A 51 0.06 -8.40 16.53
N THR A 52 0.16 -7.68 15.42
CA THR A 52 -0.62 -6.45 15.17
C THR A 52 -1.23 -6.45 13.77
N GLN A 53 -2.56 -6.57 13.72
CA GLN A 53 -3.32 -6.16 12.55
C GLN A 53 -3.40 -4.62 12.54
N VAL A 54 -3.12 -4.03 11.38
CA VAL A 54 -3.12 -2.58 11.19
C VAL A 54 -4.39 -2.17 10.44
N ASP A 55 -5.08 -1.16 10.98
CA ASP A 55 -6.26 -0.54 10.37
C ASP A 55 -5.89 -0.02 8.95
N PRO A 56 -6.67 -0.33 7.90
CA PRO A 56 -6.44 0.19 6.55
C PRO A 56 -6.26 1.72 6.50
N ALA A 57 -6.90 2.47 7.39
CA ALA A 57 -6.76 3.93 7.50
C ALA A 57 -5.36 4.38 7.99
N MET A 58 -4.56 3.49 8.57
CA MET A 58 -3.16 3.75 8.93
C MET A 58 -2.20 3.43 7.77
N ILE A 59 -2.62 2.55 6.85
CA ILE A 59 -1.83 2.17 5.67
C ILE A 59 -2.10 3.14 4.51
N VAL A 60 -3.37 3.44 4.23
CA VAL A 60 -3.79 4.30 3.12
C VAL A 60 -4.10 5.69 3.67
N GLN A 61 -3.08 6.55 3.68
CA GLN A 61 -3.17 7.92 4.17
C GLN A 61 -2.80 8.94 3.10
N PRO A 62 -3.27 10.19 3.21
CA PRO A 62 -2.73 11.29 2.42
C PRO A 62 -1.23 11.43 2.64
N SER A 63 -0.50 11.66 1.55
CA SER A 63 0.91 12.04 1.56
C SER A 63 1.13 13.49 1.96
N GLN A 64 0.13 14.35 1.73
CA GLN A 64 0.13 15.75 2.15
C GLN A 64 -1.25 16.19 2.60
N LEU A 65 -1.27 17.04 3.62
CA LEU A 65 -2.44 17.80 4.06
C LEU A 65 -2.11 19.28 3.87
N LEU A 66 -2.94 19.97 3.09
CA LEU A 66 -2.72 21.36 2.73
C LEU A 66 -3.93 22.21 3.08
N PHE A 67 -3.72 23.27 3.85
CA PHE A 67 -4.69 24.34 3.99
C PHE A 67 -4.48 25.39 2.90
N HIS A 68 -5.55 25.80 2.25
CA HIS A 68 -5.56 26.88 1.26
C HIS A 68 -6.38 28.04 1.80
N LYS A 69 -5.77 29.22 1.88
CA LYS A 69 -6.43 30.44 2.36
C LYS A 69 -5.83 31.65 1.68
N ASN A 70 -6.66 32.52 1.10
CA ASN A 70 -6.24 33.77 0.46
C ASN A 70 -5.07 33.60 -0.54
N ASN A 71 -5.09 32.54 -1.35
CA ASN A 71 -4.05 32.20 -2.33
C ASN A 71 -2.68 31.84 -1.72
N ALA A 72 -2.64 31.56 -0.42
CA ALA A 72 -1.51 30.93 0.26
C ALA A 72 -1.83 29.47 0.58
N HIS A 73 -0.79 28.64 0.60
CA HIS A 73 -0.90 27.21 0.87
C HIS A 73 0.01 26.85 2.06
N TYR A 74 -0.54 26.14 3.04
CA TYR A 74 0.12 25.81 4.29
C TYR A 74 0.11 24.29 4.48
N GLY A 75 1.27 23.69 4.72
CA GLY A 75 1.39 22.25 4.93
C GLY A 75 1.25 21.87 6.40
N ILE A 76 0.39 20.90 6.70
CA ILE A 76 0.29 20.30 8.03
C ILE A 76 1.32 19.19 8.11
N VAL A 77 2.48 19.52 8.70
CA VAL A 77 3.65 18.62 8.72
C VAL A 77 3.77 17.81 10.01
N GLN A 78 3.14 18.27 11.10
CA GLN A 78 3.16 17.57 12.38
C GLN A 78 2.25 16.33 12.33
N GLU A 79 2.78 15.18 12.74
CA GLU A 79 2.08 13.90 12.64
C GLU A 79 0.87 13.83 13.56
N GLU A 80 0.96 14.38 14.78
CA GLU A 80 -0.14 14.39 15.74
C GLU A 80 -1.34 15.17 15.21
N GLU A 81 -1.11 16.35 14.63
CA GLU A 81 -2.16 17.22 14.08
C GLU A 81 -2.79 16.62 12.82
N ALA A 82 -1.96 16.05 11.93
CA ALA A 82 -2.44 15.34 10.74
C ALA A 82 -3.34 14.15 11.15
N ASN A 83 -2.90 13.35 12.12
CA ASN A 83 -3.66 12.21 12.63
C ASN A 83 -4.97 12.64 13.31
N GLN A 84 -4.98 13.77 14.03
CA GLN A 84 -6.20 14.33 14.62
C GLN A 84 -7.24 14.67 13.54
N ILE A 85 -6.83 15.36 12.47
CA ILE A 85 -7.71 15.68 11.34
C ILE A 85 -8.26 14.41 10.68
N LEU A 86 -7.39 13.46 10.35
CA LEU A 86 -7.81 12.22 9.67
C LEU A 86 -8.76 11.39 10.52
N LYS A 87 -8.51 11.33 11.83
CA LYS A 87 -9.40 10.66 12.79
C LYS A 87 -10.76 11.32 12.89
N GLU A 88 -10.83 12.64 12.74
CA GLU A 88 -12.10 13.36 12.73
C GLU A 88 -12.88 13.09 11.44
N ILE A 89 -12.23 13.22 10.27
CA ILE A 89 -12.85 12.96 8.96
C ILE A 89 -13.36 11.52 8.85
N LYS A 90 -12.66 10.55 9.46
CA LYS A 90 -13.08 9.13 9.51
C LYS A 90 -14.47 8.91 10.14
N LYS A 91 -14.94 9.84 10.98
CA LYS A 91 -16.24 9.73 11.65
C LYS A 91 -17.42 10.17 10.79
N TRP A 92 -17.18 10.97 9.75
CA TRP A 92 -18.25 11.55 8.93
C TRP A 92 -18.91 10.45 8.10
N SER A 93 -20.24 10.53 7.98
CA SER A 93 -20.98 9.74 6.99
C SER A 93 -21.00 10.51 5.67
N ILE A 94 -20.66 9.83 4.57
CA ILE A 94 -20.50 10.41 3.24
C ILE A 94 -21.42 9.68 2.27
N ASP A 95 -22.33 10.42 1.63
CA ASP A 95 -23.29 9.88 0.68
C ASP A 95 -23.51 10.85 -0.51
N ASP A 96 -24.45 10.53 -1.39
CA ASP A 96 -24.93 11.37 -2.49
C ASP A 96 -23.82 11.84 -3.44
N PHE A 97 -23.08 10.89 -4.02
CA PHE A 97 -22.01 11.20 -4.97
C PHE A 97 -22.58 11.64 -6.32
N GLU A 98 -22.32 12.90 -6.68
CA GLU A 98 -22.70 13.50 -7.95
C GLU A 98 -21.45 13.84 -8.79
N ASN A 99 -21.41 13.39 -10.04
CA ASN A 99 -20.37 13.80 -10.98
C ASN A 99 -20.65 15.22 -11.48
N ILE A 100 -19.84 16.18 -11.06
CA ILE A 100 -19.95 17.59 -11.46
C ILE A 100 -18.86 18.03 -12.44
N SER A 101 -18.12 17.09 -13.02
CA SER A 101 -16.95 17.37 -13.88
C SER A 101 -17.29 18.32 -15.04
N ASP A 102 -18.46 18.18 -15.63
CA ASP A 102 -18.92 18.98 -16.78
C ASP A 102 -19.25 20.44 -16.40
N THR A 103 -19.44 20.71 -15.11
CA THR A 103 -19.67 22.07 -14.61
C THR A 103 -18.36 22.89 -14.52
N ILE A 104 -17.20 22.24 -14.62
CA ILE A 104 -15.88 22.85 -14.43
C ILE A 104 -15.18 23.07 -15.77
N PRO A 105 -15.05 24.33 -16.24
CA PRO A 105 -14.48 24.62 -17.56
C PRO A 105 -13.03 24.17 -17.73
N LYS A 106 -12.69 23.72 -18.95
CA LYS A 106 -11.34 23.83 -19.56
C LYS A 106 -10.14 24.06 -18.63
N GLY A 107 -9.65 25.29 -18.67
CA GLY A 107 -8.51 25.77 -17.90
C GLY A 107 -8.88 26.38 -16.54
N LYS A 108 -10.01 25.99 -15.94
CA LYS A 108 -10.36 26.39 -14.56
C LYS A 108 -10.24 25.26 -13.55
N PHE A 109 -9.74 24.08 -13.96
CA PHE A 109 -9.65 22.91 -13.09
C PHE A 109 -8.80 23.17 -11.85
N LEU A 110 -7.54 23.59 -12.00
CA LEU A 110 -6.68 23.91 -10.87
C LEU A 110 -7.25 25.04 -10.01
N SER A 111 -7.79 26.10 -10.63
CA SER A 111 -8.42 27.19 -9.89
C SER A 111 -9.60 26.71 -9.05
N PHE A 112 -10.41 25.77 -9.56
CA PHE A 112 -11.52 25.18 -8.83
C PHE A 112 -11.06 24.43 -7.57
N LEU A 113 -9.93 23.73 -7.61
CA LEU A 113 -9.42 22.95 -6.46
C LEU A 113 -9.08 23.86 -5.28
N HIS A 114 -8.46 25.01 -5.56
CA HIS A 114 -7.90 25.92 -4.54
C HIS A 114 -8.71 27.22 -4.35
N GLU A 115 -9.94 27.27 -4.89
CA GLU A 115 -10.82 28.44 -4.71
C GLU A 115 -11.38 28.48 -3.28
N LYS A 116 -11.19 29.61 -2.58
CA LYS A 116 -11.69 29.85 -1.20
C LYS A 116 -10.94 29.03 -0.14
N GLU A 117 -11.38 29.16 1.11
CA GLU A 117 -10.78 28.46 2.25
C GLU A 117 -11.14 26.97 2.24
N ARG A 118 -10.12 26.12 2.12
CA ARG A 118 -10.28 24.67 1.94
C ARG A 118 -9.13 23.91 2.57
N LEU A 119 -9.43 22.69 3.01
CA LEU A 119 -8.46 21.67 3.33
C LEU A 119 -8.37 20.68 2.14
N GLU A 120 -7.15 20.37 1.71
CA GLU A 120 -6.86 19.41 0.65
C GLU A 120 -6.07 18.22 1.22
N LEU A 121 -6.57 17.02 0.99
CA LEU A 121 -5.92 15.75 1.27
C LEU A 121 -5.37 15.20 -0.05
N VAL A 122 -4.05 15.09 -0.18
CA VAL A 122 -3.40 14.58 -1.40
C VAL A 122 -2.87 13.17 -1.14
N TYR A 123 -3.39 12.19 -1.87
CA TYR A 123 -2.94 10.80 -1.78
C TYR A 123 -1.75 10.52 -2.71
N PRO A 124 -0.90 9.53 -2.39
CA PRO A 124 0.30 9.23 -3.17
C PRO A 124 0.01 8.63 -4.55
N ASP A 125 -1.20 8.11 -4.77
CA ASP A 125 -1.66 7.55 -6.04
C ASP A 125 -3.20 7.59 -6.13
N SER A 126 -3.76 7.22 -7.28
CA SER A 126 -5.21 7.17 -7.51
C SER A 126 -5.83 5.92 -6.86
N ILE A 127 -6.61 6.11 -5.80
CA ILE A 127 -7.18 5.04 -4.97
C ILE A 127 -8.64 4.75 -5.39
N PRO A 128 -9.02 3.49 -5.67
CA PRO A 128 -10.40 3.13 -5.95
C PRO A 128 -11.36 3.47 -4.80
N ILE A 129 -12.59 3.86 -5.14
CA ILE A 129 -13.66 4.18 -4.18
C ILE A 129 -13.91 3.07 -3.16
N ASP A 130 -13.72 1.81 -3.55
CA ASP A 130 -13.89 0.66 -2.66
C ASP A 130 -12.85 0.60 -1.54
N VAL A 131 -11.65 1.15 -1.74
CA VAL A 131 -10.66 1.30 -0.68
C VAL A 131 -11.04 2.45 0.24
N TYR A 132 -11.59 3.54 -0.29
CA TYR A 132 -12.12 4.61 0.55
C TYR A 132 -13.27 4.14 1.44
N ARG A 133 -14.09 3.18 0.99
CA ARG A 133 -15.14 2.54 1.80
C ARG A 133 -14.62 1.72 2.97
N SER A 134 -13.38 1.23 2.93
CA SER A 134 -12.78 0.54 4.09
C SER A 134 -12.19 1.51 5.12
N ILE A 135 -12.05 2.79 4.75
CA ILE A 135 -11.44 3.85 5.56
C ILE A 135 -12.50 4.78 6.14
N PHE A 136 -13.44 5.22 5.30
CA PHE A 136 -14.50 6.19 5.60
C PHE A 136 -15.89 5.52 5.58
N GLN A 137 -16.86 6.13 6.26
CA GLN A 137 -18.25 5.68 6.25
C GLN A 137 -18.94 6.19 4.98
N ILE A 138 -18.67 5.54 3.85
CA ILE A 138 -19.30 5.87 2.56
C ILE A 138 -20.52 4.96 2.35
N GLU A 139 -21.71 5.55 2.39
CA GLU A 139 -22.98 4.82 2.30
C GLU A 139 -23.49 4.66 0.84
N ASP A 140 -23.05 5.56 -0.06
CA ASP A 140 -23.43 5.56 -1.46
C ASP A 140 -22.99 4.25 -2.16
N LYS A 141 -23.96 3.49 -2.68
CA LYS A 141 -23.72 2.25 -3.44
C LYS A 141 -23.70 2.44 -4.96
N GLY A 142 -24.10 3.61 -5.44
CA GLY A 142 -24.17 3.97 -6.85
C GLY A 142 -22.80 4.24 -7.47
N ILE A 143 -21.87 4.83 -6.71
CA ILE A 143 -20.51 5.10 -7.20
C ILE A 143 -19.64 3.83 -7.25
N LYS A 144 -19.12 3.45 -8.42
CA LYS A 144 -18.28 2.25 -8.62
C LYS A 144 -17.24 2.44 -9.71
N HIS A 145 -16.13 1.71 -9.66
CA HIS A 145 -15.09 1.71 -10.71
C HIS A 145 -14.46 3.08 -10.99
N ILE A 146 -14.34 3.92 -9.94
CA ILE A 146 -13.74 5.25 -9.99
C ILE A 146 -12.67 5.33 -8.92
N SER A 147 -11.56 5.99 -9.27
CA SER A 147 -10.43 6.20 -8.38
C SER A 147 -10.14 7.68 -8.23
N PHE A 148 -9.74 8.08 -7.03
CA PHE A 148 -9.48 9.45 -6.64
C PHE A 148 -8.08 9.58 -6.06
N ASP A 149 -7.43 10.70 -6.31
CA ASP A 149 -6.10 11.02 -5.75
C ASP A 149 -6.15 12.21 -4.79
N ARG A 150 -7.29 12.90 -4.69
CA ARG A 150 -7.48 14.02 -3.75
C ARG A 150 -8.87 14.05 -3.15
N ILE A 151 -8.95 14.52 -1.91
CA ILE A 151 -10.20 14.90 -1.24
C ILE A 151 -10.10 16.37 -0.86
N ILE A 152 -11.11 17.16 -1.19
CA ILE A 152 -11.17 18.59 -0.90
C ILE A 152 -12.36 18.87 0.01
N ILE A 153 -12.09 19.55 1.12
CA ILE A 153 -13.04 19.87 2.17
C ILE A 153 -13.13 21.39 2.29
N PRO A 154 -14.22 22.02 1.82
CA PRO A 154 -14.45 23.45 2.04
C PRO A 154 -14.64 23.77 3.52
N LEU A 155 -14.08 24.87 4.00
CA LEU A 155 -14.20 25.28 5.42
C LEU A 155 -15.38 26.23 5.68
N ALA A 156 -16.18 26.53 4.65
CA ALA A 156 -17.34 27.40 4.80
C ALA A 156 -18.47 26.66 5.53
N ASN A 157 -18.91 27.23 6.66
CA ASN A 157 -19.91 26.64 7.55
C ASN A 157 -21.28 26.51 6.85
N LYS A 158 -21.80 25.28 6.74
CA LYS A 158 -23.14 24.94 6.24
C LYS A 158 -23.66 23.74 7.02
N ASP A 159 -24.98 23.63 7.16
CA ASP A 159 -25.65 22.49 7.83
C ASP A 159 -25.34 21.14 7.13
N GLU A 160 -25.11 21.18 5.81
CA GLU A 160 -24.61 20.05 5.01
C GLU A 160 -23.29 20.44 4.33
N LEU A 161 -22.22 19.69 4.60
CA LEU A 161 -20.91 19.96 4.05
C LEU A 161 -20.72 19.20 2.73
N SER A 162 -20.55 19.94 1.63
CA SER A 162 -20.18 19.33 0.35
C SER A 162 -18.67 19.12 0.27
N ILE A 163 -18.23 17.87 0.24
CA ILE A 163 -16.84 17.48 0.01
C ILE A 163 -16.64 17.04 -1.44
N TYR A 164 -15.40 17.09 -1.94
CA TYR A 164 -15.10 16.75 -3.32
C TYR A 164 -14.02 15.68 -3.41
N PHE A 165 -14.31 14.61 -4.14
CA PHE A 165 -13.36 13.58 -4.53
C PHE A 165 -12.89 13.85 -5.96
N ILE A 166 -11.58 13.92 -6.15
CA ILE A 166 -10.96 14.37 -7.39
C ILE A 166 -10.11 13.25 -7.98
N SER A 167 -10.23 13.05 -9.29
CA SER A 167 -9.31 12.25 -10.09
C SER A 167 -8.57 13.21 -11.01
N THR A 168 -7.34 13.59 -10.63
CA THR A 168 -6.57 14.63 -11.33
C THR A 168 -6.25 14.24 -12.77
N GLU A 169 -5.83 12.99 -12.98
CA GLU A 169 -5.46 12.46 -14.31
C GLU A 169 -6.66 12.38 -15.25
N LYS A 170 -7.79 11.83 -14.77
CA LYS A 170 -9.03 11.68 -15.56
C LYS A 170 -9.86 12.95 -15.58
N ARG A 171 -9.42 14.00 -14.86
CA ARG A 171 -10.10 15.28 -14.67
C ARG A 171 -11.55 15.11 -14.25
N ARG A 172 -11.78 14.22 -13.29
CA ARG A 172 -13.12 13.97 -12.74
C ARG A 172 -13.25 14.60 -11.37
N VAL A 173 -14.41 15.21 -11.12
CA VAL A 173 -14.78 15.79 -9.83
C VAL A 173 -16.13 15.24 -9.42
N TYR A 174 -16.14 14.57 -8.28
CA TYR A 174 -17.34 14.06 -7.65
C TYR A 174 -17.60 14.86 -6.39
N LYS A 175 -18.78 15.46 -6.31
CA LYS A 175 -19.27 16.11 -5.10
C LYS A 175 -20.00 15.05 -4.28
N ALA A 176 -19.75 15.01 -2.97
CA ALA A 176 -20.48 14.17 -2.02
C ALA A 176 -20.97 15.04 -0.85
N ILE A 177 -22.00 14.58 -0.15
CA ILE A 177 -22.53 15.24 1.04
C ILE A 177 -21.99 14.51 2.27
N ALA A 178 -21.35 15.26 3.16
CA ALA A 178 -20.89 14.77 4.45
C ALA A 178 -21.83 15.24 5.56
N THR A 179 -22.26 14.29 6.38
CA THR A 179 -23.10 14.47 7.58
C THR A 179 -22.31 14.06 8.84
N ASP A 180 -22.86 14.36 10.02
CA ASP A 180 -22.19 14.15 11.32
C ASP A 180 -20.82 14.84 11.42
N VAL A 181 -20.71 15.99 10.75
CA VAL A 181 -19.46 16.74 10.62
C VAL A 181 -19.22 17.58 11.87
N SER A 182 -18.04 17.39 12.49
CA SER A 182 -17.44 18.41 13.36
C SER A 182 -16.25 19.05 12.67
N LEU A 183 -16.31 20.37 12.47
CA LEU A 183 -15.19 21.16 11.96
C LEU A 183 -14.35 21.78 13.09
N SER A 184 -14.58 21.43 14.37
CA SER A 184 -13.90 22.10 15.50
C SER A 184 -12.38 22.02 15.42
N GLU A 185 -11.84 20.82 15.21
CA GLU A 185 -10.38 20.60 15.13
C GLU A 185 -9.78 21.26 13.89
N ILE A 186 -10.45 21.11 12.74
CA ILE A 186 -10.01 21.69 11.47
C ILE A 186 -10.00 23.22 11.56
N ASN A 187 -11.05 23.82 12.14
CA ASN A 187 -11.16 25.26 12.31
C ASN A 187 -10.15 25.81 13.33
N LYS A 188 -9.84 25.06 14.38
CA LYS A 188 -8.81 25.43 15.35
C LYS A 188 -7.44 25.57 14.66
N LEU A 189 -7.04 24.56 13.89
CA LEU A 189 -5.77 24.59 13.14
C LEU A 189 -5.80 25.69 12.07
N ALA A 190 -6.98 25.95 11.46
CA ALA A 190 -7.16 27.05 10.50
C ALA A 190 -7.01 28.47 11.11
N MET A 191 -7.06 28.62 12.44
CA MET A 191 -6.80 29.89 13.13
C MET A 191 -5.30 30.14 13.34
N GLU A 192 -4.48 29.09 13.35
CA GLU A 192 -3.04 29.12 13.66
C GLU A 192 -2.17 28.92 12.39
N LEU A 193 -2.75 29.15 11.19
CA LEU A 193 -2.10 28.87 9.90
C LEU A 193 -0.75 29.56 9.71
N ASP A 194 -0.53 30.72 10.31
CA ASP A 194 0.72 31.47 10.17
C ASP A 194 1.93 30.77 10.82
N GLU A 195 1.70 29.78 11.69
CA GLU A 195 2.75 28.94 12.29
C GLU A 195 3.18 27.78 11.38
N TYR A 196 2.38 27.46 10.35
CA TYR A 196 2.66 26.36 9.44
C TYR A 196 3.60 26.75 8.30
N PRO A 197 4.44 25.81 7.84
CA PRO A 197 5.28 26.04 6.68
C PRO A 197 4.44 26.35 5.44
N ARG A 198 4.84 27.40 4.71
CA ARG A 198 4.24 27.77 3.43
C ARG A 198 4.74 26.91 2.28
N TYR A 199 3.84 26.61 1.37
CA TYR A 199 4.08 25.84 0.16
C TYR A 199 3.70 26.66 -1.08
N PHE A 200 4.45 26.47 -2.17
CA PHE A 200 4.12 27.03 -3.47
C PHE A 200 3.73 25.92 -4.47
N PRO A 201 2.82 26.21 -5.41
CA PRO A 201 2.46 25.25 -6.45
C PRO A 201 3.49 25.25 -7.59
N TYR A 202 4.03 24.08 -7.90
CA TYR A 202 4.75 23.79 -9.13
C TYR A 202 3.81 23.14 -10.15
N VAL A 203 3.31 23.95 -11.09
CA VAL A 203 2.35 23.51 -12.11
C VAL A 203 3.04 22.63 -13.16
N ILE A 204 2.58 21.39 -13.31
CA ILE A 204 3.07 20.44 -14.32
C ILE A 204 2.30 20.59 -15.63
N ASN A 205 0.97 20.67 -15.56
CA ASN A 205 0.07 20.84 -16.70
C ASN A 205 -1.27 21.45 -16.25
N GLU A 206 -2.27 21.51 -17.13
CA GLU A 206 -3.58 22.13 -16.85
C GLU A 206 -4.38 21.48 -15.72
N THR A 207 -4.07 20.23 -15.34
CA THR A 207 -4.78 19.51 -14.27
C THR A 207 -3.91 19.20 -13.06
N LYS A 208 -2.59 19.15 -13.19
CA LYS A 208 -1.67 18.69 -12.15
C LYS A 208 -0.68 19.77 -11.70
N GLN A 209 -0.58 19.91 -10.38
CA GLN A 209 0.47 20.66 -9.71
C GLN A 209 0.94 19.94 -8.45
N ILE A 210 2.19 20.20 -8.06
CA ILE A 210 2.86 19.63 -6.89
C ILE A 210 3.17 20.78 -5.93
N PHE A 211 2.82 20.63 -4.66
CA PHE A 211 3.12 21.65 -3.66
C PHE A 211 4.45 21.36 -2.99
N LEU A 212 5.32 22.37 -2.95
CA LEU A 212 6.66 22.27 -2.38
C LEU A 212 6.89 23.37 -1.33
N PRO A 213 7.67 23.12 -0.27
CA PRO A 213 8.00 24.12 0.74
C PRO A 213 8.69 25.33 0.11
N GLU A 214 8.24 26.53 0.48
CA GLU A 214 8.83 27.78 0.01
C GLU A 214 10.25 28.00 0.56
N LYS A 215 10.53 27.46 1.75
CA LYS A 215 11.79 27.61 2.50
C LYS A 215 12.52 26.27 2.63
N GLU A 216 13.77 26.35 3.08
CA GLU A 216 14.58 25.19 3.45
C GLU A 216 13.89 24.33 4.53
N VAL A 217 14.09 23.01 4.45
CA VAL A 217 13.52 22.03 5.38
C VAL A 217 14.64 21.45 6.22
N THR A 218 14.52 21.49 7.54
CA THR A 218 15.49 20.85 8.44
C THR A 218 14.97 19.50 8.91
N MET A 219 15.74 18.44 8.67
CA MET A 219 15.45 17.08 9.11
C MET A 219 16.68 16.48 9.79
N ASN A 220 16.47 15.58 10.74
CA ASN A 220 17.57 14.89 11.39
C ASN A 220 18.00 13.71 10.56
N ARG A 221 19.30 13.58 10.30
CA ARG A 221 19.90 12.30 9.93
C ARG A 221 19.73 11.34 11.10
N LEU A 222 19.18 10.17 10.80
CA LEU A 222 18.89 9.14 11.80
C LEU A 222 19.80 7.93 11.58
N GLN A 223 20.05 7.22 12.67
CA GLN A 223 20.73 5.94 12.64
C GLN A 223 19.92 4.94 13.48
N TYR A 224 19.78 3.73 12.98
CA TYR A 224 19.05 2.65 13.64
C TYR A 224 19.91 1.40 13.72
N TYR A 225 19.81 0.70 14.85
CA TYR A 225 20.14 -0.71 14.91
C TYR A 225 18.93 -1.51 14.44
N THR A 226 19.19 -2.48 13.57
CA THR A 226 18.16 -3.34 13.01
C THR A 226 18.12 -4.68 13.70
N ASP A 227 16.91 -5.19 13.89
CA ASP A 227 16.66 -6.57 14.26
C ASP A 227 16.34 -7.39 13.00
N GLU A 228 16.76 -8.65 12.98
CA GLU A 228 16.55 -9.54 11.85
C GLU A 228 15.27 -10.34 12.03
N LEU A 229 14.51 -10.49 10.95
CA LEU A 229 13.25 -11.22 11.00
C LEU A 229 13.50 -12.69 10.71
N ASP A 230 12.85 -13.56 11.50
CA ASP A 230 12.96 -15.01 11.35
C ASP A 230 12.31 -15.48 10.04
N SER A 231 13.12 -15.98 9.11
CA SER A 231 12.70 -16.52 7.81
C SER A 231 11.74 -17.71 7.97
N ASP A 232 11.87 -18.51 9.03
CA ASP A 232 11.01 -19.66 9.24
C ASP A 232 9.56 -19.22 9.54
N LYS A 233 9.34 -18.07 10.17
CA LYS A 233 7.98 -17.53 10.35
C LYS A 233 7.31 -17.16 9.03
N PHE A 234 8.08 -16.66 8.06
CA PHE A 234 7.54 -16.39 6.73
C PHE A 234 7.28 -17.67 5.95
N LYS A 235 8.10 -18.71 6.13
CA LYS A 235 7.80 -20.04 5.60
C LYS A 235 6.46 -20.55 6.15
N GLU A 236 6.22 -20.44 7.46
CA GLU A 236 4.93 -20.83 8.06
C GLU A 236 3.75 -20.00 7.53
N ALA A 237 3.97 -18.72 7.21
CA ALA A 237 2.92 -17.81 6.76
C ALA A 237 2.61 -17.86 5.25
N LEU A 238 3.60 -18.14 4.40
CA LEU A 238 3.50 -17.97 2.94
C LEU A 238 3.24 -19.28 2.18
N PHE A 239 3.50 -20.43 2.81
CA PHE A 239 3.26 -21.74 2.22
C PHE A 239 1.97 -22.35 2.78
N SER A 240 1.15 -22.93 1.89
CA SER A 240 -0.14 -23.51 2.27
C SER A 240 -0.01 -24.70 3.23
N ASP A 241 1.08 -25.49 3.10
CA ASP A 241 1.44 -26.55 4.04
C ASP A 241 2.95 -26.49 4.31
N PRO A 242 3.37 -25.79 5.38
CA PRO A 242 4.77 -25.61 5.72
C PRO A 242 5.52 -26.92 6.05
N SER A 243 4.80 -28.01 6.36
CA SER A 243 5.41 -29.28 6.76
C SER A 243 6.11 -30.01 5.60
N PHE A 244 5.71 -29.71 4.36
CA PHE A 244 6.34 -30.25 3.14
C PHE A 244 7.40 -29.33 2.55
N VAL A 245 7.63 -28.16 3.16
CA VAL A 245 8.61 -27.21 2.66
C VAL A 245 10.02 -27.67 3.02
N LYS A 246 10.85 -27.82 2.01
CA LYS A 246 12.28 -28.07 2.17
C LYS A 246 13.01 -26.75 2.33
N LYS A 247 14.04 -26.75 3.18
CA LYS A 247 14.95 -25.63 3.40
C LYS A 247 16.35 -26.05 2.97
N ASP A 248 16.94 -25.30 2.05
CA ASP A 248 18.32 -25.46 1.61
C ASP A 248 19.14 -24.21 1.96
N LEU A 249 20.37 -24.43 2.43
CA LEU A 249 21.32 -23.35 2.72
C LEU A 249 22.19 -23.09 1.51
N ILE A 250 22.18 -21.86 1.01
CA ILE A 250 23.04 -21.39 -0.09
C ILE A 250 24.11 -20.43 0.44
N THR A 251 25.10 -20.10 -0.38
CA THR A 251 26.31 -19.38 0.07
C THR A 251 26.03 -18.07 0.79
N PHE A 252 24.98 -17.34 0.39
CA PHE A 252 24.60 -16.04 0.97
C PHE A 252 23.10 -15.95 1.29
N GLY A 253 22.48 -17.07 1.66
CA GLY A 253 21.04 -17.09 1.85
C GLY A 253 20.44 -18.44 2.21
N GLU A 254 19.11 -18.47 2.20
CA GLU A 254 18.29 -19.66 2.39
C GLU A 254 17.27 -19.75 1.26
N GLU A 255 17.01 -20.98 0.81
CA GLU A 255 15.98 -21.29 -0.17
C GLU A 255 14.94 -22.21 0.47
N TYR A 256 13.67 -21.88 0.26
CA TYR A 256 12.53 -22.67 0.74
C TYR A 256 11.62 -23.05 -0.41
N THR A 257 11.25 -24.32 -0.52
CA THR A 257 10.37 -24.77 -1.61
C THR A 257 9.49 -25.98 -1.24
N ASP A 258 8.25 -25.97 -1.73
CA ASP A 258 7.33 -27.12 -1.74
C ASP A 258 7.33 -27.86 -3.09
N GLY A 259 8.24 -27.48 -4.01
CA GLY A 259 8.33 -27.96 -5.39
C GLY A 259 7.47 -27.18 -6.41
N SER A 260 6.54 -26.36 -5.95
CA SER A 260 5.68 -25.51 -6.79
C SER A 260 5.85 -24.01 -6.54
N ARG A 261 6.30 -23.65 -5.34
CA ARG A 261 6.57 -22.28 -4.87
C ARG A 261 8.01 -22.18 -4.37
N LEU A 262 8.53 -20.97 -4.40
CA LEU A 262 9.88 -20.65 -3.98
C LEU A 262 9.85 -19.46 -3.01
N MET A 263 10.62 -19.53 -1.92
CA MET A 263 10.93 -18.38 -1.08
C MET A 263 12.44 -18.32 -0.89
N ASP A 264 13.04 -17.26 -1.43
CA ASP A 264 14.46 -16.97 -1.35
C ASP A 264 14.71 -15.89 -0.30
N VAL A 265 15.71 -16.13 0.54
CA VAL A 265 16.22 -15.17 1.52
C VAL A 265 17.64 -14.80 1.14
N ASP A 266 17.85 -13.53 0.81
CA ASP A 266 19.18 -12.97 0.52
C ASP A 266 19.72 -12.30 1.78
N PHE A 267 20.77 -12.86 2.39
CA PHE A 267 21.41 -12.29 3.58
C PHE A 267 22.20 -11.02 3.28
N LEU A 268 22.78 -10.90 2.08
CA LEU A 268 23.54 -9.72 1.70
C LEU A 268 22.60 -8.52 1.50
N GLN A 269 21.50 -8.72 0.77
CA GLN A 269 20.50 -7.68 0.56
C GLN A 269 19.55 -7.52 1.74
N ARG A 270 19.44 -8.55 2.60
CA ARG A 270 18.50 -8.65 3.73
C ARG A 270 17.06 -8.55 3.24
N MET A 271 16.77 -9.29 2.18
CA MET A 271 15.49 -9.28 1.47
C MET A 271 14.92 -10.69 1.40
N LEU A 272 13.61 -10.78 1.47
CA LEU A 272 12.83 -11.99 1.21
C LEU A 272 12.10 -11.83 -0.12
N LEU A 273 12.14 -12.86 -0.95
CA LEU A 273 11.42 -12.97 -2.21
C LEU A 273 10.64 -14.29 -2.22
N TYR A 274 9.32 -14.22 -2.22
CA TYR A 274 8.45 -15.35 -2.48
C TYR A 274 7.87 -15.28 -3.89
N VAL A 275 7.81 -16.42 -4.58
CA VAL A 275 7.26 -16.56 -5.93
C VAL A 275 6.40 -17.83 -6.03
N ASN A 276 5.22 -17.69 -6.64
CA ASN A 276 4.34 -18.79 -6.99
C ASN A 276 4.10 -18.81 -8.52
N PRO A 277 4.94 -19.53 -9.29
CA PRO A 277 4.80 -19.62 -10.75
C PRO A 277 3.48 -20.25 -11.23
N ALA A 278 2.84 -21.08 -10.39
CA ALA A 278 1.58 -21.73 -10.73
C ALA A 278 0.35 -20.81 -10.57
N ALA A 279 0.53 -19.62 -9.99
CA ALA A 279 -0.54 -18.65 -9.85
C ALA A 279 -1.07 -18.24 -11.22
N ARG A 280 -2.37 -18.45 -11.45
CA ARG A 280 -3.01 -18.14 -12.72
C ARG A 280 -2.93 -16.64 -12.98
N THR A 281 -2.20 -16.27 -14.03
CA THR A 281 -2.23 -14.90 -14.57
C THR A 281 -3.50 -14.71 -15.38
N LEU A 282 -4.13 -13.53 -15.29
CA LEU A 282 -5.23 -13.21 -16.18
C LEU A 282 -4.69 -13.12 -17.61
N ASN A 283 -5.29 -13.85 -18.54
CA ASN A 283 -5.06 -13.62 -19.96
C ASN A 283 -5.74 -12.31 -20.35
N GLY A 284 -5.21 -11.57 -21.33
CA GLY A 284 -5.66 -10.20 -21.68
C GLY A 284 -7.14 -10.02 -22.04
N SER A 285 -7.95 -11.07 -22.09
CA SER A 285 -9.41 -11.05 -22.24
C SER A 285 -10.19 -11.10 -20.91
N GLU A 286 -9.55 -11.37 -19.77
CA GLU A 286 -10.14 -11.44 -18.42
C GLU A 286 -9.70 -10.25 -17.54
N ASN A 287 -9.50 -9.06 -18.11
CA ASN A 287 -9.30 -7.82 -17.34
C ASN A 287 -10.61 -7.42 -16.62
N GLN A 288 -10.97 -8.17 -15.57
CA GLN A 288 -11.90 -7.67 -14.57
C GLN A 288 -11.18 -6.58 -13.79
N LYS A 289 -11.72 -5.34 -13.85
CA LYS A 289 -11.31 -4.27 -12.94
C LYS A 289 -11.36 -4.81 -11.52
N ASN A 290 -10.21 -4.87 -10.85
CA ASN A 290 -10.13 -5.35 -9.49
C ASN A 290 -9.99 -4.16 -8.54
N ASP A 291 -11.12 -3.52 -8.26
CA ASP A 291 -11.19 -2.35 -7.37
C ASP A 291 -10.80 -2.70 -5.91
N HIS A 292 -10.66 -4.00 -5.59
CA HIS A 292 -10.30 -4.51 -4.26
C HIS A 292 -8.83 -4.91 -4.13
N LEU A 293 -7.99 -4.72 -5.15
CA LEU A 293 -6.61 -5.23 -5.14
C LEU A 293 -5.77 -4.63 -4.00
N ILE A 294 -5.92 -3.33 -3.72
CA ILE A 294 -5.22 -2.67 -2.62
C ILE A 294 -5.69 -3.24 -1.27
N GLN A 295 -7.00 -3.36 -1.06
CA GLN A 295 -7.55 -3.91 0.19
C GLN A 295 -7.08 -5.35 0.41
N LYS A 296 -7.17 -6.19 -0.61
CA LYS A 296 -6.66 -7.57 -0.59
C LYS A 296 -5.18 -7.62 -0.21
N SER A 297 -4.38 -6.67 -0.70
CA SER A 297 -2.95 -6.60 -0.40
C SER A 297 -2.68 -6.19 1.05
N ILE A 298 -3.52 -5.35 1.63
CA ILE A 298 -3.46 -4.96 3.05
C ILE A 298 -3.85 -6.16 3.93
N ASP A 299 -4.95 -6.82 3.60
CA ASP A 299 -5.47 -7.98 4.32
C ASP A 299 -4.45 -9.12 4.32
N PHE A 300 -3.82 -9.38 3.18
CA PHE A 300 -2.74 -10.37 3.07
C PHE A 300 -1.60 -10.11 4.06
N VAL A 301 -1.14 -8.86 4.21
CA VAL A 301 -0.08 -8.54 5.19
C VAL A 301 -0.60 -8.65 6.62
N ASN A 302 -1.84 -8.25 6.87
CA ASN A 302 -2.48 -8.38 8.19
C ASN A 302 -2.64 -9.83 8.63
N GLU A 303 -2.99 -10.74 7.73
CA GLU A 303 -3.24 -12.17 8.02
C GLU A 303 -2.03 -12.86 8.67
N HIS A 304 -0.82 -12.49 8.26
CA HIS A 304 0.41 -13.01 8.86
C HIS A 304 1.14 -12.02 9.77
N GLY A 305 0.53 -10.87 10.09
CA GLY A 305 1.17 -9.84 10.91
C GLY A 305 2.46 -9.28 10.29
N GLY A 306 2.50 -9.14 8.97
CA GLY A 306 3.70 -8.78 8.22
C GLY A 306 4.12 -7.30 8.36
N TRP A 307 3.35 -6.45 9.05
CA TRP A 307 3.73 -5.06 9.31
C TRP A 307 4.81 -4.99 10.41
N THR A 308 6.08 -5.00 9.99
CA THR A 308 7.24 -5.03 10.92
C THR A 308 7.75 -3.66 11.30
N ASP A 309 7.39 -2.65 10.53
CA ASP A 309 7.64 -1.23 10.76
C ASP A 309 6.40 -0.44 10.29
N MET A 310 6.46 0.89 10.33
CA MET A 310 5.40 1.72 9.76
C MET A 310 5.51 1.75 8.24
N TYR A 311 4.63 1.03 7.56
CA TYR A 311 4.48 1.10 6.11
C TYR A 311 3.19 1.80 5.73
N ARG A 312 3.22 2.57 4.65
CA ARG A 312 2.03 3.18 4.03
C ARG A 312 1.93 2.80 2.57
N PHE A 313 0.72 2.78 2.03
CA PHE A 313 0.46 2.64 0.61
C PHE A 313 1.23 3.71 -0.17
N ALA A 314 2.00 3.28 -1.16
CA ALA A 314 2.84 4.17 -1.96
C ALA A 314 2.37 4.28 -3.41
N ARG A 315 2.01 3.16 -4.03
CA ARG A 315 1.49 3.11 -5.40
C ARG A 315 0.85 1.77 -5.70
N TRP A 316 0.10 1.74 -6.79
CA TRP A 316 -0.31 0.49 -7.41
C TRP A 316 -0.32 0.60 -8.93
N ASN A 317 -0.45 -0.55 -9.59
CA ASN A 317 -0.66 -0.62 -11.03
C ASN A 317 -1.69 -1.71 -11.30
N GLU A 318 -2.82 -1.33 -11.89
CA GLU A 318 -3.92 -2.24 -12.19
C GLU A 318 -3.53 -3.29 -13.24
N ASP A 319 -2.81 -2.88 -14.29
CA ASP A 319 -2.39 -3.75 -15.39
C ASP A 319 -1.32 -4.75 -14.94
N GLU A 320 -0.33 -4.27 -14.18
CA GLU A 320 0.72 -5.12 -13.60
C GLU A 320 0.25 -5.83 -12.32
N ARG A 321 -0.97 -5.57 -11.86
CA ARG A 321 -1.57 -6.06 -10.60
C ARG A 321 -0.59 -5.98 -9.42
N THR A 322 0.13 -4.86 -9.35
CA THR A 322 1.20 -4.62 -8.38
C THR A 322 0.73 -3.63 -7.34
N VAL A 323 0.98 -3.92 -6.06
CA VAL A 323 0.76 -2.99 -4.94
C VAL A 323 2.07 -2.83 -4.16
N VAL A 324 2.42 -1.59 -3.85
CA VAL A 324 3.65 -1.25 -3.13
C VAL A 324 3.30 -0.48 -1.87
N PHE A 325 3.79 -0.98 -0.74
CA PHE A 325 3.82 -0.26 0.53
C PHE A 325 5.24 0.19 0.83
N ARG A 326 5.42 1.41 1.32
CA ARG A 326 6.72 2.01 1.59
C ARG A 326 6.87 2.33 3.07
N LEU A 327 8.06 2.07 3.59
CA LEU A 327 8.50 2.42 4.93
C LEU A 327 8.40 3.94 5.14
N ILE A 328 7.82 4.33 6.26
CA ILE A 328 7.67 5.72 6.71
C ILE A 328 8.43 5.90 8.03
N VAL A 329 9.24 6.95 8.12
CA VAL A 329 9.93 7.34 9.36
C VAL A 329 9.70 8.83 9.59
N ASN A 330 9.24 9.19 10.79
CA ASN A 330 8.87 10.57 11.16
C ASN A 330 7.95 11.23 10.10
N ASN A 331 6.92 10.51 9.67
CA ASN A 331 5.97 10.94 8.63
C ASN A 331 6.57 11.19 7.23
N HIS A 332 7.81 10.75 6.96
CA HIS A 332 8.47 10.88 5.66
C HIS A 332 8.74 9.53 4.98
N PRO A 333 8.57 9.42 3.65
CA PRO A 333 8.85 8.21 2.91
C PRO A 333 10.35 7.88 2.89
N VAL A 334 10.66 6.59 3.03
CA VAL A 334 12.02 6.06 2.94
C VAL A 334 12.25 5.40 1.58
N PHE A 335 13.36 5.74 0.94
CA PHE A 335 13.74 5.26 -0.39
C PHE A 335 15.03 4.45 -0.32
N ASN A 336 15.11 3.42 -1.16
CA ASN A 336 16.31 2.61 -1.31
C ASN A 336 16.36 2.05 -2.74
N GLU A 337 17.54 2.06 -3.36
CA GLU A 337 17.71 1.57 -4.73
C GLU A 337 17.47 0.06 -4.88
N TYR A 338 17.65 -0.72 -3.80
CA TYR A 338 17.52 -2.18 -3.78
C TYR A 338 16.16 -2.67 -3.23
N GLY A 339 15.23 -1.75 -2.92
CA GLY A 339 13.90 -2.08 -2.43
C GLY A 339 13.80 -2.39 -0.92
N MET A 340 14.85 -2.11 -0.13
CA MET A 340 14.86 -2.36 1.32
C MET A 340 13.89 -1.50 2.14
N SER A 341 13.16 -0.59 1.49
CA SER A 341 12.16 0.26 2.13
C SER A 341 10.74 -0.05 1.62
N GLU A 342 10.55 -1.16 0.90
CA GLU A 342 9.28 -1.45 0.24
C GLU A 342 8.82 -2.90 0.48
N ILE A 343 7.53 -3.06 0.75
CA ILE A 343 6.82 -4.33 0.63
C ILE A 343 6.08 -4.31 -0.71
N VAL A 344 6.41 -5.26 -1.59
CA VAL A 344 5.88 -5.34 -2.95
C VAL A 344 5.09 -6.63 -3.12
N GLN A 345 3.87 -6.51 -3.61
CA GLN A 345 3.01 -7.64 -3.96
C GLN A 345 2.62 -7.59 -5.43
N ILE A 346 2.66 -8.72 -6.11
CA ILE A 346 2.11 -8.91 -7.45
C ILE A 346 1.10 -10.05 -7.41
N TRP A 347 -0.09 -9.80 -7.94
CA TRP A 347 -1.21 -10.73 -7.86
C TRP A 347 -1.61 -11.32 -9.21
N GLY A 348 -1.90 -12.62 -9.21
CA GLY A 348 -2.62 -13.28 -10.30
C GLY A 348 -4.13 -13.00 -10.21
N SER A 349 -4.95 -13.84 -10.83
CA SER A 349 -6.41 -13.74 -10.74
C SER A 349 -6.90 -13.86 -9.29
N SER A 350 -6.41 -14.88 -8.59
CA SER A 350 -6.81 -15.29 -7.25
C SER A 350 -5.63 -15.32 -6.28
N ASP A 351 -4.47 -15.74 -6.74
CA ASP A 351 -3.34 -16.07 -5.86
C ASP A 351 -2.24 -15.00 -5.93
N LEU A 352 -1.47 -14.90 -4.86
CA LEU A 352 -0.26 -14.09 -4.83
C LEU A 352 0.78 -14.74 -5.75
N VAL A 353 1.29 -13.97 -6.72
CA VAL A 353 2.33 -14.43 -7.66
C VAL A 353 3.71 -14.14 -7.09
N LYS A 354 3.89 -12.94 -6.53
CA LYS A 354 5.17 -12.50 -5.98
C LYS A 354 4.95 -11.66 -4.72
N TYR A 355 5.77 -11.90 -3.72
CA TYR A 355 5.88 -11.07 -2.52
C TYR A 355 7.34 -10.79 -2.21
N GLN A 356 7.70 -9.52 -2.07
CA GLN A 356 9.06 -9.11 -1.80
C GLN A 356 9.07 -8.10 -0.66
N ARG A 357 9.97 -8.28 0.30
CA ARG A 357 10.06 -7.39 1.48
C ARG A 357 11.43 -7.41 2.14
N PRO A 358 11.75 -6.42 2.98
CA PRO A 358 12.91 -6.47 3.86
C PRO A 358 12.74 -7.55 4.92
N LEU A 359 13.85 -8.22 5.25
CA LEU A 359 13.95 -9.23 6.31
C LEU A 359 14.55 -8.64 7.61
N PHE A 360 14.27 -7.37 7.86
CA PHE A 360 14.67 -6.68 9.08
C PHE A 360 13.61 -5.68 9.50
N ARG A 361 13.74 -5.18 10.74
CA ARG A 361 12.97 -4.06 11.27
C ARG A 361 13.89 -3.04 11.94
N LEU A 362 13.47 -1.78 11.98
CA LEU A 362 14.16 -0.72 12.70
C LEU A 362 13.81 -0.83 14.19
N GLU A 363 14.78 -1.17 15.04
CA GLU A 363 14.49 -1.45 16.46
C GLU A 363 14.90 -0.29 17.37
N VAL A 364 16.20 0.02 17.42
CA VAL A 364 16.75 1.01 18.35
C VAL A 364 17.27 2.20 17.57
N ALA A 365 16.57 3.33 17.69
CA ALA A 365 17.09 4.61 17.22
C ALA A 365 18.34 5.00 18.03
N ASP A 366 19.44 5.29 17.34
CA ASP A 366 20.58 5.94 17.94
C ASP A 366 20.17 7.35 18.39
N ARG A 367 20.73 7.81 19.52
CA ARG A 367 20.42 9.13 20.10
C ARG A 367 21.12 10.27 19.38
N VAL A 368 22.00 9.96 18.43
CA VAL A 368 22.73 10.94 17.64
C VAL A 368 21.84 11.46 16.51
N ASN A 369 21.13 12.54 16.78
CA ASN A 369 20.41 13.32 15.78
C ASN A 369 21.35 14.39 15.20
N VAL A 370 21.72 14.24 13.93
CA VAL A 370 22.51 15.26 13.24
C VAL A 370 21.58 16.03 12.31
N PRO A 371 21.26 17.31 12.58
CA PRO A 371 20.39 18.08 11.70
C PRO A 371 21.03 18.24 10.32
N ARG A 372 20.18 18.18 9.30
CA ARG A 372 20.46 18.40 7.88
C ARG A 372 19.46 19.40 7.35
N THR A 373 19.96 20.47 6.74
CA THR A 373 19.14 21.47 6.08
C THR A 373 19.11 21.16 4.60
N LEU A 374 17.92 20.92 4.07
CA LEU A 374 17.65 20.65 2.67
C LEU A 374 17.26 21.93 1.96
N LEU A 375 17.62 22.01 0.68
CA LEU A 375 17.26 23.11 -0.21
C LEU A 375 15.75 23.37 -0.20
N SER A 376 15.38 24.64 -0.42
CA SER A 376 13.98 25.01 -0.63
C SER A 376 13.42 24.36 -1.90
N GLY A 377 12.09 24.24 -1.99
CA GLY A 377 11.45 23.70 -3.19
C GLY A 377 11.80 24.51 -4.45
N HIS A 378 11.97 25.83 -4.34
CA HIS A 378 12.35 26.70 -5.45
C HIS A 378 13.72 26.34 -6.04
N GLU A 379 14.70 26.10 -5.16
CA GLU A 379 16.06 25.73 -5.57
C GLU A 379 16.10 24.33 -6.16
N VAL A 380 15.31 23.41 -5.62
CA VAL A 380 15.15 22.04 -6.14
C VAL A 380 14.59 22.06 -7.55
N ILE A 381 13.49 22.79 -7.78
CA ILE A 381 12.91 22.92 -9.12
C ILE A 381 13.93 23.51 -10.09
N LYS A 382 14.62 24.59 -9.70
CA LYS A 382 15.66 25.20 -10.54
C LYS A 382 16.76 24.18 -10.90
N LYS A 383 17.21 23.36 -9.95
CA LYS A 383 18.20 22.30 -10.21
C LYS A 383 17.70 21.24 -11.18
N ILE A 384 16.47 20.75 -10.99
CA ILE A 384 15.89 19.70 -11.82
C ILE A 384 15.66 20.21 -13.26
N GLU A 385 15.15 21.43 -13.42
CA GLU A 385 14.88 22.02 -14.73
C GLU A 385 16.17 22.31 -15.54
N MET A 386 17.32 22.44 -14.85
CA MET A 386 18.64 22.59 -15.49
C MET A 386 19.28 21.27 -15.93
N MET A 387 18.70 20.11 -15.59
CA MET A 387 19.25 18.82 -15.99
C MET A 387 19.06 18.59 -17.50
N GLU A 388 20.11 18.11 -18.17
CA GLU A 388 20.05 17.82 -19.61
C GLU A 388 18.98 16.76 -19.91
N GLY A 389 18.15 17.04 -20.91
CA GLY A 389 17.06 16.13 -21.30
C GLY A 389 15.86 16.11 -20.35
N PHE A 390 15.78 17.02 -19.37
CA PHE A 390 14.63 17.13 -18.49
C PHE A 390 13.35 17.49 -19.27
N LYS A 391 12.34 16.65 -19.07
CA LYS A 391 10.97 16.82 -19.55
C LYS A 391 10.03 16.97 -18.37
N LYS A 392 9.40 18.13 -18.25
CA LYS A 392 8.52 18.50 -17.13
C LYS A 392 7.30 17.59 -17.03
N GLU A 393 6.76 17.17 -18.17
CA GLU A 393 5.61 16.27 -18.29
C GLU A 393 5.85 14.87 -17.70
N LEU A 394 7.11 14.46 -17.50
CA LEU A 394 7.45 13.19 -16.87
C LEU A 394 7.52 13.28 -15.34
N VAL A 395 7.49 14.48 -14.76
CA VAL A 395 7.45 14.65 -13.30
C VAL A 395 6.06 14.27 -12.79
N LYS A 396 6.01 13.20 -12.01
CA LYS A 396 4.78 12.76 -11.34
C LYS A 396 4.68 13.25 -9.91
N ASP A 397 5.78 13.34 -9.18
CA ASP A 397 5.78 13.82 -7.80
C ASP A 397 7.18 14.27 -7.37
N ILE A 398 7.26 15.14 -6.36
CA ILE A 398 8.52 15.59 -5.76
C ILE A 398 8.31 15.70 -4.25
N VAL A 399 9.10 14.97 -3.48
CA VAL A 399 8.92 14.87 -2.02
C VAL A 399 10.25 14.95 -1.30
N VAL A 400 10.19 15.40 -0.04
CA VAL A 400 11.25 15.23 0.93
C VAL A 400 11.09 13.86 1.61
N GLY A 401 12.17 13.10 1.69
CA GLY A 401 12.18 11.79 2.32
C GLY A 401 13.55 11.42 2.88
N TYR A 402 13.72 10.14 3.21
CA TYR A 402 15.00 9.58 3.62
C TYR A 402 15.55 8.62 2.57
N GLU A 403 16.85 8.67 2.34
CA GLU A 403 17.60 7.57 1.71
C GLU A 403 18.02 6.58 2.79
N LEU A 404 17.64 5.31 2.60
CA LEU A 404 18.11 4.21 3.45
C LEU A 404 19.44 3.70 2.93
N ILE A 405 20.47 3.84 3.76
CA ILE A 405 21.86 3.47 3.46
C ILE A 405 22.32 2.43 4.49
N LYS A 406 22.88 1.31 4.01
CA LYS A 406 23.57 0.34 4.88
C LYS A 406 24.90 0.94 5.35
N ASP A 407 25.20 0.81 6.63
CA ASP A 407 26.54 1.11 7.11
C ASP A 407 27.54 0.05 6.60
N PRO A 408 28.64 0.46 5.92
CA PRO A 408 29.57 -0.48 5.30
C PRO A 408 30.43 -1.24 6.32
N GLU A 409 30.58 -0.72 7.54
CA GLU A 409 31.40 -1.34 8.59
C GLU A 409 30.54 -2.09 9.62
N ARG A 410 29.26 -1.70 9.75
CA ARG A 410 28.32 -2.21 10.75
C ARG A 410 27.07 -2.78 10.08
N GLU A 411 27.09 -4.08 9.76
CA GLU A 411 26.02 -4.77 9.03
C GLU A 411 24.59 -4.58 9.58
N LYS A 412 24.45 -4.48 10.92
CA LYS A 412 23.17 -4.28 11.61
C LYS A 412 22.80 -2.80 11.80
N VAL A 413 23.51 -1.88 11.15
CA VAL A 413 23.25 -0.45 11.25
C VAL A 413 22.73 0.09 9.93
N ILE A 414 21.61 0.79 10.00
CA ILE A 414 21.03 1.54 8.90
C ILE A 414 21.10 3.03 9.21
N ILE A 415 21.45 3.80 8.19
CA ILE A 415 21.44 5.25 8.20
C ILE A 415 20.27 5.72 7.33
N LEU A 416 19.52 6.68 7.85
CA LEU A 416 18.50 7.39 7.08
C LEU A 416 18.99 8.81 6.84
N GLU A 417 19.38 9.10 5.61
CA GLU A 417 19.89 10.42 5.20
C GLU A 417 18.76 11.23 4.54
N PRO A 418 18.39 12.41 5.08
CA PRO A 418 17.39 13.28 4.46
C PRO A 418 17.79 13.70 3.05
N SER A 419 16.86 13.63 2.10
CA SER A 419 17.08 14.09 0.73
C SER A 419 15.78 14.42 0.01
N TRP A 420 15.91 15.11 -1.11
CA TRP A 420 14.85 15.31 -2.08
C TRP A 420 14.76 14.14 -3.05
N PHE A 421 13.54 13.75 -3.39
CA PHE A 421 13.25 12.68 -4.35
C PHE A 421 12.22 13.15 -5.39
N CYS A 422 12.45 12.82 -6.65
CA CYS A 422 11.54 13.09 -7.76
C CYS A 422 11.06 11.77 -8.38
N LEU A 423 9.75 11.58 -8.45
CA LEU A 423 9.16 10.49 -9.23
C LEU A 423 9.12 10.93 -10.68
N TYR A 424 10.08 10.44 -11.45
CA TYR A 424 10.27 10.80 -12.85
C TYR A 424 9.92 9.61 -13.75
N GLY A 425 8.80 9.70 -14.47
CA GLY A 425 8.22 8.56 -15.18
C GLY A 425 7.61 7.56 -14.20
N GLN A 426 8.28 6.43 -13.96
CA GLN A 426 7.85 5.39 -13.01
C GLN A 426 8.88 5.12 -11.91
N THR A 427 9.96 5.89 -11.86
CA THR A 427 11.10 5.64 -10.97
C THR A 427 11.37 6.84 -10.09
N TRP A 428 11.49 6.60 -8.79
CA TRP A 428 11.97 7.58 -7.84
C TRP A 428 13.47 7.79 -8.03
N LYS A 429 13.89 9.04 -8.16
CA LYS A 429 15.29 9.44 -8.27
C LYS A 429 15.63 10.42 -7.15
N LYS A 430 16.76 10.17 -6.48
CA LYS A 430 17.35 11.15 -5.56
C LYS A 430 17.79 12.39 -6.34
N ILE A 431 17.47 13.57 -5.83
CA ILE A 431 17.96 14.83 -6.38
C ILE A 431 19.26 15.16 -5.66
N PRO A 432 20.41 15.23 -6.36
CA PRO A 432 21.69 15.46 -5.73
C PRO A 432 21.74 16.84 -5.06
N LEU A 433 22.15 16.86 -3.80
CA LEU A 433 22.14 18.07 -2.96
C LEU A 433 23.31 18.99 -3.29
N ASP A 434 24.43 18.44 -3.79
CA ASP A 434 25.63 19.18 -4.25
C ASP A 434 26.23 18.59 -5.53
N ASP A 435 27.02 19.40 -6.27
CA ASP A 435 27.80 18.92 -7.42
C ASP A 435 28.89 17.89 -7.02
N GLN A 436 29.24 17.81 -5.72
CA GLN A 436 30.20 16.82 -5.21
C GLN A 436 29.60 15.40 -5.02
N GLU A 437 28.28 15.26 -4.81
CA GLU A 437 27.64 13.92 -4.78
C GLU A 437 27.72 13.24 -6.16
N LYS A 438 27.70 14.01 -7.26
CA LYS A 438 27.88 13.47 -8.63
C LYS A 438 29.24 12.78 -8.82
N GLU A 439 30.30 13.24 -8.15
CA GLU A 439 31.64 12.62 -8.22
C GLU A 439 31.73 11.31 -7.41
N GLN A 440 30.98 11.19 -6.30
CA GLN A 440 30.94 9.94 -5.53
C GLN A 440 30.05 8.89 -6.19
N ASP A 441 28.93 9.28 -6.80
CA ASP A 441 28.02 8.37 -7.47
C ASP A 441 28.59 7.83 -8.80
N SER A 442 29.34 8.66 -9.54
CA SER A 442 30.10 8.23 -10.71
C SER A 442 31.26 7.28 -10.36
N LYS A 443 31.92 7.46 -9.21
CA LYS A 443 32.92 6.51 -8.71
C LYS A 443 32.34 5.17 -8.26
N LYS A 444 31.13 5.15 -7.67
CA LYS A 444 30.43 3.90 -7.34
C LYS A 444 29.98 3.12 -8.57
N ARG A 445 29.60 3.80 -9.66
CA ARG A 445 29.21 3.17 -10.94
C ARG A 445 30.38 2.81 -11.84
N GLY A 446 31.57 3.38 -11.62
CA GLY A 446 32.78 3.22 -12.43
C GLY A 446 33.80 2.21 -11.88
N GLY A 447 33.36 1.10 -11.26
CA GLY A 447 34.25 0.05 -10.76
C GLY A 447 34.89 -0.78 -11.87
N ASN A 448 36.07 -0.37 -12.33
CA ASN A 448 37.16 -1.11 -12.99
C ASN A 448 36.80 -2.25 -13.96
N VAL A 449 36.83 -1.92 -15.26
CA VAL A 449 37.40 -2.82 -16.28
C VAL A 449 38.76 -2.23 -16.69
N SER A 450 39.79 -2.52 -15.92
CA SER A 450 41.16 -2.66 -16.43
C SER A 450 41.49 -4.15 -16.31
N GLY A 451 41.51 -4.96 -17.36
CA GLY A 451 42.22 -4.68 -18.60
C GLY A 451 43.71 -4.71 -18.31
N LEU A 452 44.27 -5.91 -18.09
CA LEU A 452 45.70 -6.15 -18.14
C LEU A 452 45.95 -7.51 -18.80
N GLU A 453 46.86 -7.42 -19.76
CA GLU A 453 47.67 -8.48 -20.35
C GLU A 453 48.26 -9.47 -19.33
#